data_AF-A0A945PGJ2-F1
#
_entry.id   AF-A0A945PGJ2-F1
#
_cell.length_a   1.000
_cell.length_b   1.000
_cell.length_c   1.000
_cell.angle_alpha   90.00
_cell.angle_beta   90.00
_cell.angle_gamma   90.00
#
_symmetry.space_group_name_H-M   'P 1'
#
loop_
_entity.id
_entity.type
_entity.pdbx_description
1 polymer ?
#
loop_
_entity_poly.entity_id
_entity_poly.type
_entity_poly.pdbx_seq_one_letter_code
_entity_poly.pdbx_strand_id
1 'polypeptide(L)'
;MIRRGKIFQCVVAILLSTLASDVWAQPQALVGEWRNVQDTDETDLDSRLTLAAAGAAHVELAGIFSQGFLAGSADEDVQQLADLFPEGLQIQIIADGTWVATDDSLTLSFPDPDLLINGGTFEAFLITIATSLAQAVIEQLNLPADQEPTVIATFVELLAEDLSEQDVTDQAFASGGEATAYRLEQGVLILVDADGSEARWHNLTASLVAPTGWGDVKRHFQRQ
;
A
#
# COMPACT_ATOMS: atom_id res chain seq x y z
N MET A 1 28.98 28.58 8.91
CA MET A 1 27.99 29.03 9.92
C MET A 1 27.06 30.04 9.27
N ILE A 2 25.81 29.60 8.99
CA ILE A 2 24.61 30.33 8.53
C ILE A 2 24.74 31.29 7.33
N ARG A 3 24.01 30.97 6.24
CA ARG A 3 23.06 31.91 5.61
C ARG A 3 21.98 31.15 4.81
N ARG A 4 20.83 30.98 5.46
CA ARG A 4 19.50 30.91 4.83
C ARG A 4 19.27 32.21 4.05
N GLY A 5 18.73 32.11 2.84
CA GLY A 5 18.18 33.25 2.11
C GLY A 5 18.61 33.30 0.65
N LYS A 6 17.61 33.26 -0.25
CA LYS A 6 17.65 33.53 -1.71
C LYS A 6 17.71 32.34 -2.69
N ILE A 7 17.06 31.23 -2.39
CA ILE A 7 16.64 30.25 -3.43
C ILE A 7 15.10 30.10 -3.48
N PHE A 8 14.38 30.70 -2.54
CA PHE A 8 12.92 30.63 -2.41
C PHE A 8 12.11 31.58 -3.32
N GLN A 9 12.74 32.25 -4.31
CA GLN A 9 12.07 33.30 -5.09
C GLN A 9 12.17 33.15 -6.62
N CYS A 10 12.78 32.07 -7.13
CA CYS A 10 12.78 31.75 -8.56
C CYS A 10 12.06 30.43 -8.91
N VAL A 11 11.70 29.60 -7.92
CA VAL A 11 10.99 28.32 -8.16
C VAL A 11 9.47 28.51 -8.09
N VAL A 12 8.98 29.46 -7.28
CA VAL A 12 7.54 29.74 -7.12
C VAL A 12 6.93 30.43 -8.36
N ALA A 13 7.74 31.08 -9.20
CA ALA A 13 7.25 31.77 -10.41
C ALA A 13 7.26 30.89 -11.69
N ILE A 14 7.96 29.75 -11.67
CA ILE A 14 8.00 28.79 -12.79
C ILE A 14 6.94 27.68 -12.61
N LEU A 15 6.48 27.43 -11.39
CA LEU A 15 5.34 26.54 -11.10
C LEU A 15 3.95 27.15 -11.37
N LEU A 16 3.87 28.44 -11.72
CA LEU A 16 2.60 29.15 -11.98
C LEU A 16 2.33 29.41 -13.48
N SER A 17 3.18 28.92 -14.40
CA SER A 17 3.08 29.23 -15.84
C SER A 17 3.03 28.02 -16.79
N THR A 18 2.85 26.80 -16.28
CA THR A 18 2.50 25.61 -17.08
C THR A 18 1.09 25.08 -16.78
N LEU A 19 0.18 25.95 -16.34
CA LEU A 19 -1.28 25.75 -16.46
C LEU A 19 -1.75 25.96 -17.92
N ALA A 20 -0.99 25.40 -18.88
CA ALA A 20 -1.56 25.04 -20.17
C ALA A 20 -2.31 23.74 -19.91
N SER A 21 -3.61 23.90 -19.71
CA SER A 21 -4.58 22.83 -19.53
C SER A 21 -4.65 21.96 -20.79
N ASP A 22 -3.69 21.07 -20.97
CA ASP A 22 -4.01 19.75 -21.50
C ASP A 22 -4.54 18.95 -20.31
N VAL A 23 -5.77 19.29 -19.89
CA VAL A 23 -6.59 18.33 -19.15
C VAL A 23 -6.89 17.27 -20.20
N TRP A 24 -6.02 16.27 -20.30
CA TRP A 24 -6.34 15.04 -21.03
C TRP A 24 -7.66 14.59 -20.42
N ALA A 25 -8.73 14.63 -21.22
CA ALA A 25 -10.04 14.23 -20.76
C ALA A 25 -9.90 12.77 -20.33
N GLN A 26 -9.87 12.56 -19.02
CA GLN A 26 -9.64 11.23 -18.49
C GLN A 26 -10.76 10.31 -18.99
N PRO A 27 -10.44 9.07 -19.39
CA PRO A 27 -11.46 8.14 -19.84
C PRO A 27 -12.52 7.99 -18.74
N GLN A 28 -13.75 8.47 -19.01
CA GLN A 28 -14.84 8.43 -18.03
C GLN A 28 -15.15 6.99 -17.57
N ALA A 29 -14.77 5.99 -18.37
CA ALA A 29 -14.91 4.58 -18.04
C ALA A 29 -13.97 4.10 -16.90
N LEU A 30 -12.86 4.81 -16.65
CA LEU A 30 -11.93 4.50 -15.56
C LEU A 30 -12.31 5.19 -14.24
N VAL A 31 -13.09 6.27 -14.31
CA VAL A 31 -13.53 7.01 -13.12
C VAL A 31 -14.42 6.12 -12.26
N GLY A 32 -14.09 6.01 -10.99
CA GLY A 32 -14.84 5.21 -10.02
C GLY A 32 -13.94 4.55 -8.99
N GLU A 33 -14.57 3.66 -8.21
CA GLU A 33 -13.91 2.86 -7.19
C GLU A 33 -13.70 1.44 -7.72
N TRP A 34 -12.49 0.94 -7.56
CA TRP A 34 -12.02 -0.34 -8.05
C TRP A 34 -11.49 -1.18 -6.89
N ARG A 35 -11.76 -2.48 -6.90
CA ARG A 35 -11.30 -3.41 -5.86
C ARG A 35 -10.60 -4.62 -6.46
N ASN A 36 -9.44 -4.96 -5.93
CA ASN A 36 -8.75 -6.21 -6.20
C ASN A 36 -8.67 -7.00 -4.88
N VAL A 37 -9.18 -8.23 -4.89
CA VAL A 37 -9.11 -9.12 -3.74
C VAL A 37 -8.34 -10.36 -4.15
N GLN A 38 -7.37 -10.76 -3.34
CA GLN A 38 -6.64 -12.01 -3.47
C GLN A 38 -6.73 -12.72 -2.12
N ASP A 39 -7.52 -13.80 -2.09
CA ASP A 39 -7.75 -14.58 -0.89
C ASP A 39 -7.11 -15.96 -1.11
N THR A 40 -6.08 -16.24 -0.32
CA THR A 40 -5.40 -17.53 -0.26
C THR A 40 -5.34 -18.00 1.19
N ASP A 41 -5.07 -19.30 1.40
CA ASP A 41 -4.95 -19.85 2.75
C ASP A 41 -3.82 -19.18 3.58
N GLU A 42 -2.87 -18.52 2.92
CA GLU A 42 -1.66 -17.97 3.53
C GLU A 42 -1.64 -16.44 3.61
N THR A 43 -2.29 -15.78 2.66
CA THR A 43 -2.38 -14.32 2.53
C THR A 43 -3.78 -13.88 2.12
N ASP A 44 -4.26 -12.83 2.77
CA ASP A 44 -5.46 -12.09 2.38
C ASP A 44 -5.05 -10.68 1.97
N LEU A 45 -5.31 -10.30 0.72
CA LEU A 45 -5.06 -8.98 0.16
C LEU A 45 -6.37 -8.35 -0.30
N ASP A 46 -6.72 -7.19 0.25
CA ASP A 46 -7.83 -6.34 -0.17
C ASP A 46 -7.29 -4.97 -0.56
N SER A 47 -7.30 -4.70 -1.86
CA SER A 47 -6.79 -3.47 -2.44
C SER A 47 -7.94 -2.65 -3.04
N ARG A 48 -7.93 -1.35 -2.78
CA ARG A 48 -8.90 -0.38 -3.30
C ARG A 48 -8.19 0.74 -4.03
N LEU A 49 -8.74 1.12 -5.18
CA LEU A 49 -8.25 2.20 -6.00
C LEU A 49 -9.43 3.09 -6.39
N THR A 50 -9.36 4.37 -6.04
CA THR A 50 -10.33 5.38 -6.46
C THR A 50 -9.70 6.30 -7.48
N LEU A 51 -10.33 6.41 -8.65
CA LEU A 51 -9.90 7.30 -9.73
C LEU A 51 -10.96 8.39 -9.94
N ALA A 52 -10.62 9.64 -9.65
CA ALA A 52 -11.51 10.78 -9.80
C ALA A 52 -11.38 11.44 -11.19
N ALA A 53 -12.47 11.98 -11.72
CA ALA A 53 -12.50 12.60 -13.06
C ALA A 53 -11.52 13.78 -13.26
N ALA A 54 -11.06 14.40 -12.18
CA ALA A 54 -10.08 15.49 -12.22
C ALA A 54 -8.61 15.01 -12.25
N GLY A 55 -8.36 13.70 -12.34
CA GLY A 55 -7.01 13.11 -12.32
C GLY A 55 -6.46 12.85 -10.92
N ALA A 56 -7.26 12.98 -9.86
CA ALA A 56 -6.87 12.58 -8.50
C ALA A 56 -7.07 11.07 -8.31
N ALA A 57 -6.10 10.42 -7.68
CA ALA A 57 -6.12 8.99 -7.35
C ALA A 57 -5.97 8.80 -5.85
N HIS A 58 -6.60 7.76 -5.32
CA HIS A 58 -6.42 7.30 -3.94
C HIS A 58 -6.31 5.79 -3.94
N VAL A 59 -5.38 5.24 -3.17
CA VAL A 59 -5.18 3.80 -3.06
C VAL A 59 -5.09 3.39 -1.59
N GLU A 60 -5.75 2.28 -1.28
CA GLU A 60 -5.60 1.56 -0.02
C GLU A 60 -5.19 0.13 -0.37
N LEU A 61 -4.00 -0.30 0.04
CA LEU A 61 -3.55 -1.69 -0.06
C LEU A 61 -3.59 -2.25 1.35
N ALA A 62 -4.37 -3.30 1.61
CA ALA A 62 -4.40 -3.95 2.91
C ALA A 62 -4.13 -5.44 2.73
N GLY A 63 -3.12 -5.95 3.43
CA GLY A 63 -2.72 -7.35 3.39
C GLY A 63 -2.51 -7.92 4.78
N ILE A 64 -2.75 -9.22 4.94
CA ILE A 64 -2.39 -9.97 6.15
C ILE A 64 -1.53 -11.16 5.74
N PHE A 65 -0.33 -11.24 6.31
CA PHE A 65 0.47 -12.45 6.31
C PHE A 65 0.11 -13.27 7.54
N SER A 66 -0.47 -14.45 7.31
CA SER A 66 -0.89 -15.32 8.40
C SER A 66 0.30 -15.82 9.23
N GLN A 67 0.07 -16.19 10.49
CA GLN A 67 1.09 -16.82 11.33
C GLN A 67 1.64 -18.10 10.68
N GLY A 68 0.78 -18.88 10.01
CA GLY A 68 1.17 -20.09 9.29
C GLY A 68 2.14 -19.80 8.14
N PHE A 69 1.90 -18.72 7.40
CA PHE A 69 2.83 -18.24 6.36
C PHE A 69 4.18 -17.83 6.94
N LEU A 70 4.18 -17.01 8.00
CA LEU A 70 5.42 -16.56 8.64
C LEU A 70 6.24 -17.74 9.19
N ALA A 71 5.60 -18.65 9.94
CA ALA A 71 6.26 -19.81 10.52
C ALA A 71 6.71 -20.83 9.45
N GLY A 72 5.99 -20.91 8.34
CA GLY A 72 6.29 -21.78 7.20
C GLY A 72 7.36 -21.23 6.25
N SER A 73 7.84 -20.00 6.45
CA SER A 73 8.85 -19.38 5.59
C SER A 73 10.15 -20.19 5.55
N ALA A 74 10.82 -20.22 4.40
CA ALA A 74 12.16 -20.80 4.28
C ALA A 74 13.26 -19.89 4.88
N ASP A 75 12.91 -18.64 5.19
CA ASP A 75 13.80 -17.64 5.78
C ASP A 75 13.64 -17.64 7.31
N GLU A 76 14.73 -17.92 8.02
CA GLU A 76 14.78 -17.98 9.49
C GLU A 76 14.46 -16.61 10.13
N ASP A 77 14.77 -15.50 9.47
CA ASP A 77 14.48 -14.16 9.97
C ASP A 77 12.97 -13.86 9.88
N VAL A 78 12.32 -14.34 8.81
CA VAL A 78 10.85 -14.25 8.66
C VAL A 78 10.13 -15.18 9.64
N GLN A 79 10.68 -16.37 9.90
CA GLN A 79 10.12 -17.28 10.91
C GLN A 79 10.11 -16.66 12.31
N GLN A 80 11.15 -15.92 12.68
CA GLN A 80 11.22 -15.23 13.97
C GLN A 80 10.11 -14.19 14.14
N LEU A 81 9.61 -13.60 13.04
CA LEU A 81 8.47 -12.69 13.10
C LEU A 81 7.18 -13.41 13.55
N ALA A 82 7.04 -14.71 13.31
CA ALA A 82 5.86 -15.47 13.72
C ALA A 82 5.69 -15.52 15.25
N ASP A 83 6.79 -15.52 16.01
CA ASP A 83 6.76 -15.48 17.47
C ASP A 83 6.44 -14.07 18.00
N LEU A 84 6.87 -13.04 17.28
CA LEU A 84 6.60 -11.63 17.63
C LEU A 84 5.17 -11.20 17.29
N PHE A 85 4.60 -11.79 16.24
CA PHE A 85 3.30 -11.44 15.69
C PHE A 85 2.40 -12.69 15.60
N PRO A 86 1.90 -13.20 16.73
CA PRO A 86 1.13 -14.45 16.77
C PRO A 86 -0.22 -14.37 16.04
N GLU A 87 -0.75 -13.17 15.85
CA GLU A 87 -1.97 -12.92 15.06
C GLU A 87 -1.68 -12.72 13.56
N GLY A 88 -0.41 -12.78 13.15
CA GLY A 88 0.06 -12.46 11.81
C GLY A 88 0.54 -11.01 11.68
N LEU A 89 1.04 -10.69 10.50
CA LEU A 89 1.53 -9.36 10.14
C LEU A 89 0.55 -8.70 9.17
N GLN A 90 -0.22 -7.74 9.67
CA GLN A 90 -1.07 -6.89 8.86
C GLN A 90 -0.26 -5.72 8.33
N ILE A 91 -0.28 -5.53 7.02
CA ILE A 91 0.33 -4.39 6.33
C ILE A 91 -0.79 -3.57 5.67
N GLN A 92 -0.76 -2.26 5.87
CA GLN A 92 -1.66 -1.34 5.19
C GLN A 92 -0.84 -0.19 4.61
N ILE A 93 -1.05 0.09 3.32
CA ILE A 93 -0.46 1.24 2.63
C ILE A 93 -1.60 2.10 2.12
N ILE A 94 -1.57 3.39 2.46
CA ILE A 94 -2.57 4.36 2.03
C ILE A 94 -1.85 5.48 1.31
N ALA A 95 -2.31 5.85 0.13
CA ALA A 95 -1.70 6.96 -0.59
C ALA A 95 -2.69 7.77 -1.42
N ASP A 96 -2.50 9.08 -1.38
CA ASP A 96 -3.15 10.04 -2.28
C ASP A 96 -2.20 10.44 -3.40
N GLY A 97 -2.74 10.63 -4.59
CA GLY A 97 -1.92 10.78 -5.77
C GLY A 97 -2.65 11.31 -6.99
N THR A 98 -2.04 11.08 -8.14
CA THR A 98 -2.58 11.47 -9.44
C THR A 98 -2.62 10.29 -10.38
N TRP A 99 -3.51 10.37 -11.37
CA TRP A 99 -3.57 9.42 -12.45
C TRP A 99 -3.78 10.09 -13.80
N VAL A 100 -3.21 9.44 -14.83
CA VAL A 100 -3.40 9.81 -16.23
C VAL A 100 -3.52 8.54 -17.05
N ALA A 101 -4.45 8.51 -18.00
CA ALA A 101 -4.58 7.40 -18.93
C ALA A 101 -4.49 7.83 -20.40
N THR A 102 -3.86 6.97 -21.21
CA THR A 102 -3.98 6.94 -22.67
C THR A 102 -4.96 5.84 -23.08
N ASP A 103 -5.04 5.52 -24.38
CA ASP A 103 -5.88 4.42 -24.88
C ASP A 103 -5.43 3.04 -24.37
N ASP A 104 -4.16 2.89 -24.01
CA ASP A 104 -3.50 1.61 -23.69
C ASP A 104 -2.64 1.62 -22.41
N SER A 105 -2.42 2.78 -21.79
CA SER A 105 -1.58 2.91 -20.60
C SER A 105 -2.22 3.77 -19.50
N LEU A 106 -1.99 3.38 -18.25
CA LEU A 106 -2.42 4.07 -17.04
C LEU A 106 -1.18 4.37 -16.21
N THR A 107 -0.98 5.64 -15.91
CA THR A 107 0.05 6.11 -14.99
C THR A 107 -0.60 6.45 -13.65
N LEU A 108 -0.07 5.89 -12.56
CA LEU A 108 -0.46 6.19 -11.18
C LEU A 108 0.76 6.71 -10.43
N SER A 109 0.63 7.87 -9.76
CA SER A 109 1.73 8.47 -9.00
C SER A 109 1.27 8.82 -7.59
N PHE A 110 1.94 8.23 -6.60
CA PHE A 110 1.67 8.35 -5.17
C PHE A 110 2.95 8.82 -4.45
N PRO A 111 3.17 10.13 -4.28
CA PRO A 111 4.45 10.66 -3.82
C PRO A 111 4.72 10.47 -2.33
N ASP A 112 3.67 10.39 -1.51
CA ASP A 112 3.77 10.32 -0.05
C ASP A 112 2.85 9.19 0.48
N PRO A 113 3.22 7.91 0.26
CA PRO A 113 2.48 6.78 0.80
C PRO A 113 2.70 6.63 2.31
N ASP A 114 1.62 6.44 3.07
CA ASP A 114 1.66 6.11 4.49
C ASP A 114 1.68 4.58 4.66
N LEU A 115 2.62 4.06 5.46
CA LEU A 115 2.70 2.65 5.82
C LEU A 115 2.27 2.42 7.28
N LEU A 116 1.32 1.50 7.47
CA LEU A 116 0.89 1.01 8.76
C LEU A 116 1.17 -0.49 8.86
N ILE A 117 1.74 -0.91 9.98
CA ILE A 117 1.99 -2.33 10.29
C ILE A 117 1.27 -2.64 11.60
N ASN A 118 0.33 -3.59 11.56
CA ASN A 118 -0.56 -3.93 12.67
C ASN A 118 -1.28 -2.69 13.27
N GLY A 119 -1.60 -1.71 12.41
CA GLY A 119 -2.22 -0.44 12.78
C GLY A 119 -1.31 0.59 13.45
N GLY A 120 -0.02 0.28 13.61
CA GLY A 120 1.01 1.21 14.10
C GLY A 120 1.90 1.77 12.98
N THR A 121 2.74 2.74 13.28
CA THR A 121 3.72 3.29 12.34
C THR A 121 4.86 2.31 12.07
N PHE A 122 5.58 2.49 10.96
CA PHE A 122 6.79 1.72 10.66
C PHE A 122 7.85 1.81 11.78
N GLU A 123 8.02 2.99 12.39
CA GLU A 123 8.90 3.17 13.56
C GLU A 123 8.49 2.28 14.74
N ALA A 124 7.19 2.18 15.04
CA ALA A 124 6.69 1.32 16.11
C ALA A 124 6.94 -0.17 15.83
N PHE A 125 6.86 -0.57 14.56
CA PHE A 125 7.23 -1.92 14.13
C PHE A 125 8.71 -2.20 14.36
N LEU A 126 9.61 -1.28 13.95
CA LEU A 126 11.05 -1.41 14.21
C LEU A 126 11.36 -1.49 15.71
N ILE A 127 10.74 -0.66 16.53
CA ILE A 127 10.90 -0.69 17.99
C ILE A 127 10.48 -2.04 18.56
N THR A 128 9.41 -2.64 18.05
CA THR A 128 8.91 -3.95 18.51
C THR A 128 9.94 -5.05 18.25
N ILE A 129 10.49 -5.10 17.03
CA ILE A 129 11.54 -6.06 16.68
C ILE A 129 12.80 -5.80 17.51
N ALA A 130 13.26 -4.55 17.56
CA ALA A 130 14.45 -4.15 18.30
C ALA A 130 14.35 -4.51 19.79
N THR A 131 13.17 -4.33 20.40
CA THR A 131 12.94 -4.68 21.81
C THR A 131 13.09 -6.17 22.04
N SER A 132 12.54 -7.01 21.16
CA SER A 132 12.69 -8.46 21.26
C SER A 132 14.14 -8.91 21.11
N LEU A 133 14.84 -8.40 20.09
CA LEU A 133 16.26 -8.70 19.86
C LEU A 133 17.14 -8.22 21.02
N ALA A 134 16.86 -7.02 21.54
CA ALA A 134 17.55 -6.45 22.70
C ALA A 134 17.36 -7.32 23.94
N GLN A 135 16.15 -7.81 24.20
CA GLN A 135 15.86 -8.64 25.36
C GLN A 135 16.73 -9.90 25.38
N ALA A 136 16.85 -10.59 24.23
CA ALA A 136 17.70 -11.77 24.11
C ALA A 136 19.18 -11.45 24.46
N VAL A 137 19.70 -10.31 24.01
CA VAL A 137 21.08 -9.88 24.30
C VAL A 137 21.27 -9.46 25.76
N ILE A 138 20.32 -8.70 26.31
CA ILE A 138 20.34 -8.25 27.71
C ILE A 138 20.36 -9.44 28.66
N GLU A 139 19.53 -10.45 28.40
CA GLU A 139 19.48 -11.68 29.19
C GLU A 139 20.78 -12.50 29.06
N GLN A 140 21.28 -12.69 27.84
CA GLN A 140 22.51 -13.46 27.59
C GLN A 140 23.75 -12.84 28.24
N LEU A 141 23.85 -11.51 28.22
CA LEU A 141 24.99 -10.77 28.77
C LEU A 141 24.75 -10.34 30.23
N ASN A 142 23.57 -10.62 30.79
CA ASN A 142 23.14 -10.20 32.12
C ASN A 142 23.40 -8.70 32.36
N LEU A 143 22.97 -7.88 31.39
CA LEU A 143 23.16 -6.43 31.43
C LEU A 143 22.25 -5.79 32.48
N PRO A 144 22.68 -4.68 33.11
CA PRO A 144 21.85 -3.98 34.08
C PRO A 144 20.75 -3.17 33.36
N ALA A 145 19.61 -2.98 34.03
CA ALA A 145 18.41 -2.37 33.46
C ALA A 145 18.60 -0.92 32.96
N ASP A 146 19.61 -0.19 33.45
CA ASP A 146 19.94 1.15 32.95
C ASP A 146 20.52 1.15 31.53
N GLN A 147 21.01 0.00 31.04
CA GLN A 147 21.55 -0.16 29.69
C GLN A 147 20.48 -0.56 28.66
N GLU A 148 19.32 -1.05 29.11
CA GLU A 148 18.24 -1.53 28.24
C GLU A 148 17.81 -0.51 27.18
N PRO A 149 17.54 0.78 27.51
CA PRO A 149 17.15 1.76 26.49
C PRO A 149 18.23 1.99 25.42
N THR A 150 19.50 1.94 25.81
CA THR A 150 20.64 2.11 24.89
C THR A 150 20.73 0.93 23.93
N VAL A 151 20.57 -0.30 24.43
CA VAL A 151 20.61 -1.51 23.60
C VAL A 151 19.46 -1.52 22.61
N ILE A 152 18.24 -1.20 23.04
CA ILE A 152 17.08 -1.11 22.15
C ILE A 152 17.33 -0.05 21.06
N ALA A 153 17.80 1.15 21.43
CA ALA A 153 18.09 2.20 20.46
C ALA A 153 19.14 1.77 19.43
N THR A 154 20.19 1.05 19.83
CA THR A 154 21.18 0.49 18.90
C THR A 154 20.54 -0.49 17.92
N PHE A 155 19.65 -1.37 18.37
CA PHE A 155 18.95 -2.28 17.45
C PHE A 155 17.99 -1.54 16.51
N VAL A 156 17.29 -0.50 16.97
CA VAL A 156 16.45 0.34 16.10
C VAL A 156 17.30 1.01 15.02
N GLU A 157 18.45 1.58 15.38
CA GLU A 157 19.37 2.20 14.43
C GLU A 157 19.87 1.19 13.38
N LEU A 158 20.30 -0.01 13.81
CA LEU A 158 20.75 -1.06 12.89
C LEU A 158 19.62 -1.52 11.96
N LEU A 159 18.41 -1.74 12.48
CA LEU A 159 17.28 -2.14 11.65
C LEU A 159 16.89 -1.04 10.65
N ALA A 160 16.99 0.24 11.04
CA ALA A 160 16.67 1.36 10.16
C ALA A 160 17.74 1.59 9.07
N GLU A 161 18.97 1.06 9.23
CA GLU A 161 19.99 1.05 8.17
C GLU A 161 19.66 0.04 7.06
N ASP A 162 19.05 -1.10 7.42
CA ASP A 162 18.76 -2.20 6.51
C ASP A 162 17.31 -2.20 5.98
N LEU A 163 16.38 -1.58 6.72
CA LEU A 163 14.96 -1.55 6.41
C LEU A 163 14.41 -0.12 6.48
N SER A 164 14.03 0.46 5.34
CA SER A 164 13.34 1.74 5.32
C SER A 164 11.87 1.61 4.93
N GLU A 165 11.05 2.51 5.46
CA GLU A 165 9.63 2.64 5.07
C GLU A 165 9.49 2.92 3.56
N GLN A 166 10.46 3.64 3.01
CA GLN A 166 10.52 3.90 1.58
C GLN A 166 10.76 2.61 0.78
N ASP A 167 11.63 1.71 1.22
CA ASP A 167 11.87 0.46 0.49
C ASP A 167 10.60 -0.41 0.41
N VAL A 168 9.80 -0.42 1.48
CA VAL A 168 8.52 -1.17 1.51
C VAL A 168 7.49 -0.53 0.60
N THR A 169 7.37 0.81 0.64
CA THR A 169 6.38 1.53 -0.18
C THR A 169 6.77 1.60 -1.66
N ASP A 170 8.07 1.72 -1.97
CA ASP A 170 8.60 1.64 -3.34
C ASP A 170 8.37 0.25 -3.95
N GLN A 171 8.44 -0.83 -3.16
CA GLN A 171 8.07 -2.17 -3.65
C GLN A 171 6.57 -2.28 -3.96
N ALA A 172 5.71 -1.68 -3.14
CA ALA A 172 4.26 -1.68 -3.37
C ALA A 172 3.86 -0.86 -4.61
N PHE A 173 4.65 0.18 -4.92
CA PHE A 173 4.45 1.05 -6.08
C PHE A 173 5.67 1.02 -7.01
N ALA A 174 6.13 -0.18 -7.37
CA ALA A 174 7.39 -0.38 -8.12
C ALA A 174 7.47 0.41 -9.45
N SER A 175 6.31 0.75 -10.05
CA SER A 175 6.26 1.58 -11.25
C SER A 175 6.49 3.06 -10.98
N GLY A 176 6.34 3.59 -9.76
CA GLY A 176 6.77 4.95 -9.40
C GLY A 176 6.22 6.10 -10.27
N GLY A 177 5.05 5.93 -10.89
CA GLY A 177 4.55 6.88 -11.90
C GLY A 177 4.91 6.56 -13.35
N GLU A 178 5.46 5.38 -13.62
CA GLU A 178 5.59 4.84 -14.98
C GLU A 178 4.23 4.41 -15.53
N ALA A 179 4.14 4.36 -16.86
CA ALA A 179 2.93 3.97 -17.55
C ALA A 179 2.79 2.45 -17.53
N THR A 180 1.74 1.94 -16.88
CA THR A 180 1.39 0.53 -16.83
C THR A 180 0.37 0.23 -17.94
N ALA A 181 0.58 -0.84 -18.70
CA ALA A 181 -0.41 -1.23 -19.71
C ALA A 181 -1.73 -1.61 -19.03
N TYR A 182 -2.85 -1.17 -19.59
CA TYR A 182 -4.17 -1.52 -19.07
C TYR A 182 -5.16 -1.89 -20.17
N ARG A 183 -6.21 -2.60 -19.77
CA ARG A 183 -7.40 -2.80 -20.61
C ARG A 183 -8.65 -2.88 -19.77
N LEU A 184 -9.78 -2.51 -20.38
CA LEU A 184 -11.11 -2.64 -19.80
C LEU A 184 -11.86 -3.77 -20.49
N GLU A 185 -12.14 -4.83 -19.74
CA GLU A 185 -12.89 -5.99 -20.23
C GLU A 185 -14.16 -6.18 -19.40
N GLN A 186 -15.34 -6.03 -20.00
CA GLN A 186 -16.62 -6.30 -19.33
C GLN A 186 -16.81 -5.58 -17.98
N GLY A 187 -16.24 -4.38 -17.81
CA GLY A 187 -16.30 -3.62 -16.55
C GLY A 187 -15.24 -4.01 -15.51
N VAL A 188 -14.24 -4.79 -15.91
CA VAL A 188 -13.04 -5.12 -15.14
C VAL A 188 -11.86 -4.32 -15.69
N LEU A 189 -11.14 -3.63 -14.81
CA LEU A 189 -9.86 -3.01 -15.12
C LEU A 189 -8.76 -4.05 -14.94
N ILE A 190 -8.01 -4.30 -16.00
CA ILE A 190 -6.88 -5.24 -15.97
C ILE A 190 -5.62 -4.40 -16.13
N LEU A 191 -4.77 -4.41 -15.09
CA LEU A 191 -3.43 -3.83 -15.12
C LEU A 191 -2.45 -4.95 -15.43
N VAL A 192 -1.52 -4.70 -16.34
CA VAL A 192 -0.48 -5.66 -16.74
C VAL A 192 0.86 -5.14 -16.26
N ASP A 193 1.50 -5.89 -15.36
CA ASP A 193 2.81 -5.54 -14.81
C ASP A 193 3.93 -5.79 -15.85
N ALA A 194 5.14 -5.30 -15.56
CA ALA A 194 6.31 -5.40 -16.43
C ALA A 194 6.71 -6.85 -16.75
N ASP A 195 6.40 -7.80 -15.86
CA ASP A 195 6.61 -9.23 -16.05
C ASP A 195 5.50 -9.92 -16.87
N GLY A 196 4.45 -9.18 -17.23
CA GLY A 196 3.28 -9.66 -17.96
C GLY A 196 2.20 -10.28 -17.08
N SER A 197 2.35 -10.27 -15.76
CA SER A 197 1.30 -10.67 -14.83
C SER A 197 0.11 -9.71 -14.88
N GLU A 198 -1.09 -10.22 -14.60
CA GLU A 198 -2.33 -9.45 -14.70
C GLU A 198 -3.00 -9.29 -13.33
N ALA A 199 -3.20 -8.04 -12.91
CA ALA A 199 -4.03 -7.69 -11.77
C ALA A 199 -5.44 -7.30 -12.25
N ARG A 200 -6.47 -7.97 -11.73
CA ARG A 200 -7.87 -7.75 -12.12
C ARG A 200 -8.61 -6.96 -11.05
N TRP A 201 -9.10 -5.79 -11.43
CA TRP A 201 -9.79 -4.85 -10.55
C TRP A 201 -11.26 -4.73 -10.94
N HIS A 202 -12.14 -4.91 -9.97
CA HIS A 202 -13.59 -4.92 -10.16
C HIS A 202 -14.18 -3.59 -9.73
N ASN A 203 -15.02 -3.01 -10.57
CA ASN A 203 -15.67 -1.73 -10.28
C ASN A 203 -16.73 -1.89 -9.16
N LEU A 204 -16.55 -1.19 -8.05
CA LEU A 204 -17.49 -1.16 -6.92
C LEU A 204 -18.65 -0.20 -7.18
N THR A 205 -18.40 0.91 -7.88
CA THR A 205 -19.42 1.90 -8.24
C THR A 205 -20.45 1.35 -9.25
N ALA A 206 -20.05 0.38 -10.09
CA ALA A 206 -20.93 -0.32 -11.01
C ALA A 206 -21.91 -1.30 -10.31
N SER A 207 -21.72 -1.54 -9.01
CA SER A 207 -22.65 -2.31 -8.18
C SER A 207 -23.85 -1.48 -7.69
N LEU A 208 -24.40 -0.60 -8.54
CA LEU A 208 -25.83 -0.31 -8.49
C LEU A 208 -26.55 -1.51 -9.12
N VAL A 209 -26.52 -2.65 -8.43
CA VAL A 209 -27.61 -3.62 -8.58
C VAL A 209 -28.85 -2.81 -8.25
N ALA A 210 -29.67 -2.49 -9.27
CA ALA A 210 -31.01 -1.97 -9.05
C ALA A 210 -31.58 -2.80 -7.91
N PRO A 211 -31.98 -2.21 -6.76
CA PRO A 211 -32.32 -2.99 -5.59
C PRO A 211 -33.50 -3.88 -5.95
N THR A 212 -33.23 -5.10 -6.40
CA THR A 212 -34.12 -6.23 -6.34
C THR A 212 -34.20 -6.47 -4.85
N GLY A 213 -35.08 -5.70 -4.20
CA GLY A 213 -35.29 -5.83 -2.77
C GLY A 213 -35.50 -7.30 -2.49
N TRP A 214 -34.96 -7.80 -1.38
CA TRP A 214 -35.09 -9.21 -0.97
C TRP A 214 -36.52 -9.79 -1.12
N GLY A 215 -37.55 -8.93 -1.12
CA GLY A 215 -38.94 -9.26 -1.44
C GLY A 215 -39.23 -9.69 -2.90
N ASP A 216 -38.48 -9.22 -3.90
CA ASP A 216 -38.61 -9.65 -5.30
C ASP A 216 -38.00 -11.03 -5.54
N VAL A 217 -36.84 -11.29 -4.94
CA VAL A 217 -36.19 -12.61 -4.96
C VAL A 217 -37.09 -13.65 -4.29
N LYS A 218 -37.65 -13.36 -3.11
CA LYS A 218 -38.60 -14.27 -2.44
C LYS A 218 -39.86 -14.55 -3.26
N ARG A 219 -40.42 -13.53 -3.94
CA ARG A 219 -41.61 -13.71 -4.79
C ARG A 219 -41.33 -14.55 -6.03
N HIS A 220 -40.11 -14.55 -6.55
CA HIS A 220 -39.70 -15.40 -7.66
C HIS A 220 -39.63 -16.88 -7.26
N PHE A 221 -39.07 -17.19 -6.08
CA PHE A 221 -38.95 -18.56 -5.58
C PHE A 221 -40.24 -19.18 -5.03
N GLN A 222 -41.27 -18.37 -4.72
CA GLN A 222 -42.57 -18.88 -4.26
C GLN A 222 -43.58 -19.17 -5.39
N ARG A 223 -43.22 -18.89 -6.65
CA ARG A 223 -44.07 -19.16 -7.83
C ARG A 223 -43.60 -20.34 -8.68
N GLN A 224 -42.60 -21.08 -8.21
CA GLN A 224 -42.25 -22.42 -8.70
C GLN A 224 -42.84 -23.46 -7.75
#